data_AF-A0A699VQP7-F1
#
_entry.id   AF-A0A699VQP7-F1
#
_cell.length_a   1.000
_cell.length_b   1.000
_cell.length_c   1.000
_cell.angle_alpha   90.00
_cell.angle_beta   90.00
_cell.angle_gamma   90.00
#
_symmetry.space_group_name_H-M   'P 1'
#
loop_
_entity.id
_entity.type
_entity.pdbx_description
1 polymer ?
#
loop_
_entity_poly.entity_id
_entity_poly.type
_entity_poly.pdbx_seq_one_letter_code
_entity_poly.pdbx_strand_id
1 'polypeptide(L)'
;SPIVRGVANIRGGTIPILDLAMATGSAKLGSIDNAFVIITEYNTKIQGFLVHSVERIVNMNWEDIHPPPKGTGRDHYLTAVTRIDNQLVEIIDVEKILAEVAPVSENISVGVVTEEVAHKALSLRVLTVDDSSVARKQVTRCLQTVGVEVTALNDGRQALEF
;
A
#
# COMPACT_ATOMS: atom_id res chain seq x y z
N SER A 1 -2.94 -1.48 16.60
CA SER A 1 -1.64 -1.23 15.97
C SER A 1 -1.00 -0.02 16.63
N PRO A 2 0.31 -0.05 16.96
CA PRO A 2 1.00 1.07 17.63
C PRO A 2 0.98 2.38 16.84
N ILE A 3 0.74 2.33 15.53
CA ILE A 3 0.78 3.48 14.62
C ILE A 3 -0.49 4.35 14.71
N VAL A 4 -1.61 3.80 15.17
CA VAL A 4 -2.89 4.54 15.24
C VAL A 4 -2.83 5.55 16.39
N ARG A 5 -2.96 6.84 16.08
CA ARG A 5 -2.99 7.92 17.08
C ARG A 5 -4.36 8.10 17.70
N GLY A 6 -5.41 7.73 16.98
CA GLY A 6 -6.78 7.85 17.42
C GLY A 6 -7.73 7.99 16.24
N VAL A 7 -8.82 8.71 16.46
CA VAL A 7 -9.83 9.03 15.44
C VAL A 7 -10.11 10.52 15.45
N ALA A 8 -10.46 11.07 14.28
CA ALA A 8 -10.92 12.45 14.13
C ALA A 8 -12.33 12.45 13.54
N ASN A 9 -13.17 13.38 13.99
CA ASN A 9 -14.44 13.65 13.32
C ASN A 9 -14.23 14.75 12.28
N ILE A 10 -14.32 14.39 11.01
CA ILE A 10 -14.11 15.30 9.88
C ILE A 10 -15.33 15.18 8.97
N ARG A 11 -15.99 16.32 8.73
CA ARG A 11 -17.18 16.41 7.85
C ARG A 11 -18.30 15.41 8.22
N GLY A 12 -18.46 15.11 9.51
CA GLY A 12 -19.51 14.20 10.01
C GLY A 12 -19.14 12.71 9.95
N GLY A 13 -17.95 12.36 9.49
CA GLY A 13 -17.43 10.99 9.50
C GLY A 13 -16.31 10.80 10.54
N THR A 14 -16.25 9.61 11.15
CA THR A 14 -15.15 9.21 12.03
C THR A 14 -14.03 8.60 11.18
N ILE A 15 -12.88 9.28 11.11
CA ILE A 15 -11.72 8.87 10.31
C ILE A 15 -10.60 8.42 11.24
N PRO A 16 -10.00 7.22 11.02
CA PRO A 16 -8.82 6.79 11.76
C PRO A 16 -7.61 7.64 11.39
N ILE A 17 -6.83 8.06 12.39
CA ILE A 17 -5.60 8.85 12.21
C ILE A 17 -4.37 8.00 12.54
N LEU A 18 -3.49 7.85 11.55
CA LEU A 18 -2.24 7.10 11.63
C LEU A 18 -1.06 8.07 11.72
N ASP A 19 -0.11 7.83 12.63
CA ASP A 19 1.14 8.62 12.70
C ASP A 19 2.12 8.15 11.62
N LEU A 20 2.38 8.98 10.60
CA LEU A 20 3.27 8.58 9.53
C LEU A 20 4.73 8.46 10.00
N ALA A 21 5.14 9.21 11.03
CA ALA A 21 6.48 9.06 11.60
C ALA A 21 6.62 7.68 12.25
N MET A 22 5.63 7.25 13.04
CA MET A 22 5.64 5.90 13.61
C MET A 22 5.56 4.82 12.53
N ALA A 23 4.73 5.04 11.51
CA ALA A 23 4.58 4.12 10.40
C ALA A 23 5.89 3.91 9.63
N THR A 24 6.76 4.92 9.56
CA THR A 24 8.04 4.86 8.87
C THR A 24 9.22 4.52 9.80
N GLY A 25 8.94 4.08 11.03
CA GLY A 25 9.97 3.65 12.00
C GLY A 25 10.60 4.77 12.83
N SER A 26 10.12 6.01 12.68
CA SER A 26 10.51 7.14 13.52
C SER A 26 9.75 7.17 14.84
N ALA A 27 10.23 7.98 15.78
CA ALA A 27 9.50 8.24 17.01
C ALA A 27 8.15 8.92 16.72
N LYS A 28 7.18 8.66 17.59
CA LYS A 28 5.87 9.32 17.60
C LYS A 28 6.02 10.84 17.61
N LEU A 29 5.20 11.55 16.84
CA LEU A 29 5.17 13.01 16.88
C LEU A 29 4.80 13.49 18.29
N GLY A 30 5.64 14.36 18.87
CA GLY A 30 5.46 14.84 20.24
C GLY A 30 4.26 15.78 20.39
N SER A 31 4.34 16.97 19.77
CA SER A 31 3.22 17.92 19.66
C SER A 31 2.52 17.75 18.32
N ILE A 32 1.20 17.98 18.34
CA ILE A 32 0.34 17.98 17.14
C ILE A 32 -0.17 19.38 16.79
N ASP A 33 0.26 20.43 17.50
CA ASP A 33 -0.32 21.78 17.39
C ASP A 33 -0.11 22.40 15.99
N ASN A 34 1.01 22.06 15.35
CA ASN A 34 1.35 22.48 13.99
C ASN A 34 1.34 21.31 12.99
N ALA A 35 0.84 20.15 13.40
CA ALA A 35 0.78 18.98 12.55
C ALA A 35 -0.38 19.07 11.56
N PHE A 36 -0.25 18.35 10.46
CA PHE A 36 -1.27 18.27 9.42
C PHE A 36 -1.81 16.85 9.34
N VAL A 37 -3.05 16.73 8.88
CA VAL A 37 -3.66 15.43 8.55
C VAL A 37 -3.87 15.38 7.05
N ILE A 38 -3.16 14.47 6.37
CA ILE A 38 -3.38 14.16 4.96
C ILE A 38 -4.49 13.11 4.88
N ILE A 39 -5.65 13.49 4.33
CA ILE A 39 -6.76 12.56 4.12
C ILE A 39 -6.55 11.81 2.82
N THR A 40 -6.60 10.49 2.89
CA THR A 40 -6.50 9.59 1.73
C THR A 40 -7.70 8.66 1.70
N GLU A 41 -7.88 7.96 0.57
CA GLU A 41 -8.84 6.88 0.44
C GLU A 41 -8.15 5.71 -0.27
N TYR A 42 -8.21 4.52 0.31
CA TYR A 42 -7.70 3.29 -0.28
C TYR A 42 -8.68 2.15 -0.02
N ASN A 43 -8.96 1.32 -1.04
CA ASN A 43 -9.93 0.22 -0.96
C ASN A 43 -11.26 0.68 -0.32
N THR A 44 -11.78 1.81 -0.80
CA THR A 44 -13.01 2.47 -0.32
C THR A 44 -13.03 2.79 1.18
N LYS A 45 -11.86 2.84 1.82
CA LYS A 45 -11.69 3.23 3.22
C LYS A 45 -10.94 4.54 3.28
N ILE A 46 -11.55 5.52 3.96
CA ILE A 46 -10.95 6.82 4.22
C ILE A 46 -10.12 6.75 5.50
N GLN A 47 -8.91 7.29 5.45
CA GLN A 47 -8.01 7.41 6.59
C GLN A 47 -7.25 8.74 6.55
N GLY A 48 -6.69 9.14 7.69
CA GLY A 48 -5.82 10.30 7.80
C GLY A 48 -4.41 9.92 8.21
N PHE A 49 -3.41 10.51 7.56
CA PHE A 49 -2.01 10.44 7.98
C PHE A 49 -1.62 11.73 8.69
N LEU A 50 -1.26 11.61 9.97
CA LEU A 50 -0.67 12.68 10.75
C LEU A 50 0.78 12.86 10.30
N VAL A 51 1.10 14.07 9.85
CA VAL A 51 2.43 14.48 9.39
C VAL A 51 2.86 15.77 10.09
N HIS A 52 4.17 15.99 10.18
CA HIS A 52 4.71 17.18 10.85
C HIS A 52 4.33 18.48 10.11
N SER A 53 4.51 18.49 8.79
CA SER A 53 4.25 19.66 7.94
C SER A 53 3.98 19.22 6.50
N VAL A 54 3.31 20.09 5.73
CA VAL A 54 3.20 19.97 4.27
C VAL A 54 3.93 21.15 3.66
N GLU A 55 4.96 20.89 2.86
CA GLU A 55 5.78 21.96 2.28
C GLU A 55 5.19 22.45 0.95
N ARG A 56 5.20 21.60 -0.07
CA ARG A 56 4.76 21.94 -1.43
C ARG A 56 4.45 20.69 -2.25
N ILE A 57 3.70 20.89 -3.34
CA ILE A 57 3.50 19.87 -4.38
C ILE A 57 4.57 20.07 -5.45
N VAL A 58 5.27 18.99 -5.82
CA VAL A 58 6.31 19.00 -6.84
C VAL A 58 5.91 18.05 -7.97
N ASN A 59 5.84 18.57 -9.19
CA ASN A 59 5.66 17.74 -10.38
C ASN A 59 7.01 17.17 -10.80
N MET A 60 7.07 15.87 -11.10
CA MET A 60 8.31 15.16 -11.40
C MET A 60 8.12 14.22 -12.59
N ASN A 61 9.19 14.00 -13.34
CA ASN A 61 9.21 12.99 -14.37
C ASN A 61 9.58 11.62 -13.78
N TRP A 62 9.04 10.54 -14.34
CA TRP A 62 9.36 9.18 -13.89
C TRP A 62 10.85 8.82 -13.99
N GLU A 63 11.58 9.47 -14.90
CA GLU A 63 13.04 9.29 -15.05
C GLU A 63 13.86 9.82 -13.86
N ASP A 64 13.32 10.79 -13.12
CA ASP A 64 13.93 11.35 -11.91
C ASP A 64 13.63 10.54 -10.64
N ILE A 65 12.80 9.50 -10.79
CA ILE A 65 12.41 8.59 -9.71
C ILE A 65 13.31 7.35 -9.80
N HIS A 66 14.05 7.10 -8.74
CA HIS A 66 15.03 6.03 -8.68
C HIS A 66 14.63 4.96 -7.67
N PRO A 67 15.03 3.69 -7.89
CA PRO A 67 14.86 2.67 -6.88
C PRO A 67 15.62 3.05 -5.60
N PRO A 68 15.15 2.59 -4.42
CA PRO A 68 15.80 2.89 -3.16
C PRO A 68 17.26 2.39 -3.12
N PRO A 69 18.15 3.07 -2.37
CA PRO A 69 19.56 2.69 -2.29
C PRO A 69 19.75 1.24 -1.80
N LYS A 70 20.72 0.53 -2.39
CA LYS A 70 21.05 -0.85 -1.97
C LYS A 70 21.46 -0.85 -0.49
N GLY A 71 20.78 -1.66 0.32
CA GLY A 71 21.05 -1.79 1.76
C GLY A 71 20.00 -1.17 2.69
N THR A 72 19.01 -0.44 2.15
CA THR A 72 17.76 -0.17 2.87
C THR A 72 17.07 -1.52 3.10
N GLY A 73 16.84 -1.90 4.35
CA GLY A 73 16.37 -3.25 4.72
C GLY A 73 15.07 -3.67 3.98
N ARG A 74 14.82 -4.99 3.92
CA ARG A 74 13.67 -5.60 3.21
C ARG A 74 12.29 -5.11 3.70
N ASP A 75 12.22 -4.49 4.88
CA ASP A 75 10.98 -4.01 5.48
C ASP A 75 10.73 -2.51 5.28
N HIS A 76 11.52 -1.80 4.47
CA HIS A 76 11.31 -0.36 4.26
C HIS A 76 9.95 -0.07 3.61
N TYR A 77 9.27 0.96 4.12
CA TYR A 77 8.04 1.55 3.57
C TYR A 77 8.36 2.50 2.40
N LEU A 78 9.43 2.24 1.66
CA LEU A 78 9.99 3.11 0.65
C LEU A 78 9.79 2.47 -0.73
N THR A 79 8.99 3.10 -1.58
CA THR A 79 8.79 2.65 -2.97
C THR A 79 9.95 3.11 -3.86
N ALA A 80 10.41 4.33 -3.64
CA ALA A 80 11.42 4.98 -4.47
C ALA A 80 12.05 6.16 -3.76
N VAL A 81 13.11 6.71 -4.35
CA VAL A 81 13.75 7.95 -3.93
C VAL A 81 13.88 8.91 -5.09
N THR A 82 13.98 10.18 -4.78
CA THR A 82 14.27 11.22 -5.76
C THR A 82 15.09 12.34 -5.14
N ARG A 83 15.49 13.34 -5.95
CA ARG A 83 16.19 14.53 -5.46
C ARG A 83 15.40 15.80 -5.80
N ILE A 84 15.15 16.61 -4.79
CA ILE A 84 14.49 17.91 -4.91
C ILE A 84 15.38 18.93 -4.20
N ASP A 85 15.75 20.02 -4.87
CA ASP A 85 16.70 21.03 -4.35
C ASP A 85 18.01 20.42 -3.80
N ASN A 86 18.51 19.40 -4.50
CA ASN A 86 19.69 18.63 -4.12
C ASN A 86 19.56 17.82 -2.80
N GLN A 87 18.37 17.77 -2.21
CA GLN A 87 18.04 16.95 -1.06
C GLN A 87 17.42 15.62 -1.49
N LEU A 88 17.77 14.54 -0.79
CA LEU A 88 17.17 13.23 -1.00
C LEU A 88 15.74 13.23 -0.43
N VAL A 89 14.77 12.88 -1.24
CA VAL A 89 13.37 12.77 -0.85
C VAL A 89 12.91 11.33 -1.03
N GLU A 90 12.30 10.80 0.01
CA GLU A 90 11.77 9.45 0.07
C GLU A 90 10.31 9.41 -0.38
N ILE A 91 9.97 8.47 -1.27
CA ILE A 91 8.60 8.22 -1.72
C ILE A 91 8.04 7.03 -0.94
N ILE A 92 7.14 7.32 -0.02
CA ILE A 92 6.60 6.34 0.92
C ILE A 92 5.50 5.47 0.27
N ASP A 93 5.60 4.16 0.48
CA ASP A 93 4.56 3.18 0.15
C ASP A 93 3.45 3.22 1.21
N VAL A 94 2.49 4.11 1.00
CA VAL A 94 1.34 4.26 1.89
C VAL A 94 0.45 3.02 1.88
N GLU A 95 0.38 2.31 0.76
CA GLU A 95 -0.45 1.11 0.64
C GLU A 95 0.08 -0.03 1.51
N LYS A 96 1.40 -0.24 1.52
CA LYS A 96 2.05 -1.21 2.42
C LYS A 96 1.80 -0.89 3.89
N ILE A 97 1.91 0.39 4.28
CA ILE A 97 1.56 0.84 5.65
C ILE A 97 0.13 0.45 6.01
N LEU A 98 -0.81 0.67 5.09
CA LEU A 98 -2.22 0.39 5.32
C LEU A 98 -2.54 -1.10 5.40
N ALA A 99 -1.90 -1.91 4.55
CA ALA A 99 -2.05 -3.36 4.57
C ALA A 99 -1.63 -3.97 5.93
N GLU A 100 -0.63 -3.38 6.60
CA GLU A 100 -0.18 -3.84 7.92
C GLU A 100 -1.07 -3.34 9.07
N VAL A 101 -1.56 -2.11 8.99
CA VAL A 101 -2.35 -1.50 10.08
C VAL A 101 -3.82 -1.91 10.06
N ALA A 102 -4.38 -2.13 8.87
CA ALA A 102 -5.77 -2.49 8.66
C ALA A 102 -5.89 -3.57 7.57
N PRO A 103 -5.37 -4.79 7.83
CA PRO A 103 -5.40 -5.87 6.85
C PRO A 103 -6.83 -6.12 6.38
N VAL A 104 -6.99 -6.24 5.07
CA VAL A 104 -8.27 -6.61 4.47
C VAL A 104 -8.46 -8.10 4.68
N SER A 105 -9.70 -8.54 4.97
CA SER A 105 -10.00 -9.97 5.02
C SER A 105 -9.83 -10.56 3.62
N GLU A 106 -8.83 -11.41 3.45
CA GLU A 106 -8.58 -12.17 2.22
C GLU A 106 -9.37 -13.50 2.20
N ASN A 107 -10.22 -13.74 3.21
CA ASN A 107 -11.04 -14.94 3.30
C ASN A 107 -12.23 -14.85 2.35
N ILE A 108 -12.38 -15.89 1.52
CA ILE A 108 -13.58 -16.08 0.72
C ILE A 108 -14.70 -16.56 1.64
N SER A 109 -15.86 -15.90 1.59
CA SER A 109 -17.02 -16.29 2.39
C SER A 109 -17.43 -17.73 2.08
N VAL A 110 -17.78 -18.49 3.12
CA VAL A 110 -18.20 -19.89 3.01
C VAL A 110 -19.40 -19.99 2.05
N GLY A 111 -19.31 -20.91 1.07
CA GLY A 111 -20.37 -21.13 0.07
C GLY A 111 -20.29 -20.27 -1.19
N VAL A 112 -19.33 -19.35 -1.31
CA VAL A 112 -19.11 -18.59 -2.55
C VAL A 112 -18.48 -19.45 -3.65
N VAL A 113 -17.61 -20.40 -3.28
CA VAL A 113 -16.97 -21.33 -4.21
C VAL A 113 -17.74 -22.64 -4.20
N THR A 114 -18.38 -22.96 -5.32
CA THR A 114 -19.01 -24.27 -5.53
C THR A 114 -17.95 -25.31 -5.90
N GLU A 115 -18.23 -26.60 -5.67
CA GLU A 115 -17.33 -27.69 -6.08
C GLU A 115 -17.06 -27.66 -7.60
N GLU A 116 -18.05 -27.27 -8.41
CA GLU A 116 -17.90 -27.13 -9.85
C GLU A 116 -16.89 -26.02 -10.23
N VAL A 117 -16.94 -24.88 -9.54
CA VAL A 117 -16.00 -23.78 -9.74
C VAL A 117 -14.59 -24.19 -9.31
N ALA A 118 -14.46 -24.85 -8.16
CA ALA A 118 -13.17 -25.34 -7.68
C ALA A 118 -12.54 -26.35 -8.67
N HIS A 119 -13.33 -27.27 -9.22
CA HIS A 119 -12.83 -28.24 -10.20
C HIS A 119 -12.39 -27.58 -11.52
N LYS A 120 -13.14 -26.58 -12.01
CA LYS A 120 -12.75 -25.80 -13.19
C LYS A 120 -11.51 -24.96 -12.95
N ALA A 121 -11.36 -24.40 -11.75
CA ALA A 121 -10.23 -23.54 -11.38
C ALA A 121 -8.87 -24.25 -11.50
N LEU A 122 -8.83 -25.56 -11.21
CA LEU A 122 -7.59 -26.37 -11.28
C LEU A 122 -6.95 -26.42 -12.67
N SER A 123 -7.72 -26.20 -13.74
CA SER A 123 -7.19 -26.19 -15.11
C SER A 123 -6.93 -24.79 -15.66
N LEU A 124 -7.21 -23.75 -14.87
CA LEU A 124 -7.02 -22.36 -15.26
C LEU A 124 -5.67 -21.84 -14.79
N ARG A 125 -5.07 -21.03 -15.65
CA ARG A 125 -3.89 -20.23 -15.36
C ARG A 125 -4.24 -18.77 -15.52
N VAL A 126 -3.91 -17.96 -14.52
CA VAL A 126 -4.16 -16.52 -14.54
C VAL A 126 -2.84 -15.78 -14.43
N LEU A 127 -2.62 -14.85 -15.35
CA LEU A 127 -1.54 -13.88 -15.29
C LEU A 127 -2.09 -12.59 -14.66
N THR A 128 -1.49 -12.14 -13.56
CA THR A 128 -1.81 -10.86 -12.92
C THR A 128 -0.67 -9.87 -13.15
N VAL A 129 -1.03 -8.65 -13.55
CA VAL A 129 -0.06 -7.58 -13.84
C VAL A 129 -0.60 -6.30 -13.21
N ASP A 130 0.11 -5.82 -12.20
CA ASP A 130 -0.27 -4.65 -11.41
C ASP A 130 1.03 -4.12 -10.78
N ASP A 131 1.19 -2.81 -10.57
CA ASP A 131 2.40 -2.22 -9.99
C ASP A 131 2.38 -2.19 -8.45
N SER A 132 1.20 -2.30 -7.83
CA SER A 132 1.04 -2.49 -6.39
C SER A 132 1.35 -3.92 -5.94
N SER A 133 2.39 -4.05 -5.10
CA SER A 133 2.73 -5.34 -4.49
C SER A 133 1.64 -5.85 -3.53
N VAL A 134 0.86 -4.95 -2.93
CA VAL A 134 -0.23 -5.29 -2.01
C VAL A 134 -1.41 -5.84 -2.80
N ALA A 135 -1.85 -5.14 -3.85
CA ALA A 135 -2.92 -5.59 -4.73
C ALA A 135 -2.58 -6.94 -5.39
N ARG A 136 -1.36 -7.08 -5.93
CA ARG A 136 -0.89 -8.37 -6.50
C ARG A 136 -0.99 -9.51 -5.51
N LYS A 137 -0.53 -9.32 -4.26
CA LYS A 137 -0.59 -10.36 -3.22
C LYS A 137 -2.03 -10.72 -2.87
N GLN A 138 -2.92 -9.73 -2.72
CA GLN A 138 -4.33 -9.96 -2.42
C GLN A 138 -5.02 -10.76 -3.52
N VAL A 139 -4.86 -10.36 -4.78
CA VAL A 139 -5.45 -11.06 -5.93
C VAL A 139 -4.88 -12.47 -6.05
N THR A 140 -3.56 -12.63 -5.93
CA THR A 140 -2.89 -13.92 -6.01
C THR A 140 -3.42 -14.88 -4.95
N ARG A 141 -3.51 -14.44 -3.69
CA ARG A 141 -3.99 -15.28 -2.59
C ARG A 141 -5.46 -15.65 -2.73
N CYS A 142 -6.30 -14.70 -3.17
CA CYS A 142 -7.71 -14.95 -3.43
C CYS A 142 -7.88 -16.04 -4.50
N LEU A 143 -7.23 -15.89 -5.65
CA LEU A 143 -7.29 -16.86 -6.75
C LEU A 143 -6.72 -18.24 -6.37
N GLN A 144 -5.60 -18.26 -5.64
CA GLN A 144 -5.01 -19.51 -5.16
C GLN A 144 -5.92 -20.23 -4.15
N THR A 145 -6.70 -19.48 -3.35
CA THR A 145 -7.71 -20.07 -2.43
C THR A 145 -8.81 -20.81 -3.21
N VAL A 146 -9.10 -20.39 -4.44
CA VAL A 146 -10.04 -21.08 -5.36
C VAL A 146 -9.38 -22.26 -6.09
N GLY A 147 -8.05 -22.40 -6.04
CA GLY A 147 -7.30 -23.47 -6.69
C GLY A 147 -6.72 -23.12 -8.06
N VAL A 148 -6.73 -21.84 -8.45
CA VAL A 148 -6.16 -21.36 -9.71
C VAL A 148 -4.64 -21.24 -9.62
N GLU A 149 -3.92 -21.65 -10.66
CA GLU A 149 -2.50 -21.35 -10.80
C GLU A 149 -2.32 -19.88 -11.23
N VAL A 150 -1.57 -19.10 -10.44
CA VAL A 150 -1.38 -17.67 -10.68
C VAL A 150 0.09 -17.36 -10.93
N THR A 151 0.36 -16.68 -12.04
CA THR A 151 1.63 -15.99 -12.28
C THR A 151 1.43 -14.50 -12.05
N ALA A 152 2.29 -13.86 -11.27
CA ALA A 152 2.21 -12.42 -10.97
C ALA A 152 3.46 -11.69 -11.49
N LEU A 153 3.24 -10.60 -12.23
CA LEU A 153 4.28 -9.74 -12.79
C LEU A 153 4.07 -8.29 -12.36
N ASN A 154 5.15 -7.51 -12.29
CA ASN A 154 5.11 -6.19 -11.66
C ASN A 154 4.75 -5.04 -12.61
N ASP A 155 4.84 -5.25 -13.92
CA ASP A 155 4.67 -4.19 -14.91
C ASP A 155 4.38 -4.76 -16.30
N GLY A 156 3.99 -3.87 -17.22
CA GLY A 156 3.67 -4.22 -18.60
C GLY A 156 4.86 -4.74 -19.41
N ARG A 157 6.10 -4.38 -19.05
CA ARG A 157 7.30 -4.89 -19.75
C ARG A 157 7.50 -6.35 -19.42
N GLN A 158 7.44 -6.73 -18.14
CA GLN A 158 7.53 -8.12 -17.72
C GLN A 158 6.42 -8.96 -18.36
N ALA A 159 5.20 -8.42 -18.44
CA ALA A 159 4.07 -9.12 -19.06
C ALA A 159 4.25 -9.34 -20.56
N LEU A 160 4.89 -8.41 -21.27
CA LEU A 160 5.22 -8.55 -22.68
C LEU A 160 6.34 -9.58 -22.92
N GLU A 161 7.25 -9.73 -21.96
CA GLU A 161 8.41 -10.64 -22.01
C GLU A 161 8.11 -12.07 -21.52
N PHE A 162 6.93 -12.32 -20.95
CA PHE A 162 6.47 -13.61 -20.41
C PHE A 162 5.84 -14.51 -21.49
#